data_AF-A0A919VSS0-F1
#
_entry.id   AF-A0A919VSS0-F1
#
_cell.length_a   1.000
_cell.length_b   1.000
_cell.length_c   1.000
_cell.angle_alpha   90.00
_cell.angle_beta   90.00
_cell.angle_gamma   90.00
#
_symmetry.space_group_name_H-M   'P 1'
#
loop_
_entity.id
_entity.type
_entity.pdbx_description
1 polymer ?
#
loop_
_entity_poly.entity_id
_entity_poly.type
_entity_poly.pdbx_seq_one_letter_code
_entity_poly.pdbx_strand_id
1 'polypeptide(L)'
;MTEPAFSYRTILKSDDSGLITSIVVHRIQVTGPLEAILWSVPRKAWIYAPALAVRFLFDDQYRERTQSLDRIAAERIAHDVLATELPSEETLRAMCEEGKRMGWDYGPPRGGGG
;
A
#
# COMPACT_ATOMS: atom_id res chain seq x y z
N MET A 1 -5.91 13.34 -20.43
CA MET A 1 -6.07 11.98 -19.87
C MET A 1 -5.97 12.12 -18.36
N THR A 2 -7.04 11.84 -17.63
CA THR A 2 -7.05 11.93 -16.16
C THR A 2 -6.21 10.77 -15.61
N GLU A 3 -5.22 11.05 -14.76
CA GLU A 3 -4.50 9.98 -14.08
C GLU A 3 -5.48 9.15 -13.25
N PRO A 4 -5.34 7.80 -13.21
CA PRO A 4 -6.19 6.98 -12.37
C PRO A 4 -6.02 7.37 -10.89
N ALA A 5 -7.12 7.42 -10.15
CA ALA A 5 -7.08 7.70 -8.72
C ALA A 5 -6.47 6.53 -7.94
N PHE A 6 -5.92 6.80 -6.75
CA PHE A 6 -5.50 5.74 -5.86
C PHE A 6 -6.71 5.00 -5.28
N SER A 7 -6.61 3.67 -5.26
CA SER A 7 -7.51 2.77 -4.55
C SER A 7 -6.87 2.37 -3.21
N TYR A 8 -7.69 2.23 -2.17
CA TYR A 8 -7.24 1.89 -0.83
C TYR A 8 -7.85 0.55 -0.41
N ARG A 9 -7.04 -0.31 0.21
CA ARG A 9 -7.47 -1.60 0.76
C ARG A 9 -6.82 -1.88 2.09
N THR A 10 -7.52 -2.52 3.00
CA THR A 10 -6.90 -3.12 4.20
C THR A 10 -6.47 -4.54 3.95
N ILE A 11 -5.43 -4.96 4.68
CA ILE A 11 -5.02 -6.36 4.82
C ILE A 11 -5.40 -6.81 6.22
N LEU A 12 -6.28 -7.81 6.29
CA LEU A 12 -6.68 -8.46 7.51
C LEU A 12 -5.65 -9.53 7.88
N LYS A 13 -5.48 -9.77 9.19
CA LYS A 13 -4.67 -10.85 9.72
C LYS A 13 -5.21 -12.18 9.20
N SER A 14 -4.32 -13.13 8.96
CA SER A 14 -4.69 -14.47 8.46
C SER A 14 -5.51 -15.32 9.42
N ASP A 15 -5.64 -14.86 10.67
CA ASP A 15 -6.39 -15.49 11.74
C ASP A 15 -7.83 -14.94 11.75
N ASP A 16 -8.79 -15.71 12.27
CA ASP A 16 -10.23 -15.36 12.28
C ASP A 16 -10.56 -14.09 13.10
N SER A 17 -9.57 -13.53 13.80
CA SER A 17 -9.70 -12.29 14.57
C SER A 17 -10.13 -11.05 13.78
N GLY A 18 -10.05 -11.04 12.45
CA GLY A 18 -10.46 -9.88 11.63
C GLY A 18 -9.63 -8.61 11.87
N LEU A 19 -8.45 -8.74 12.48
CA LEU A 19 -7.59 -7.62 12.83
C LEU A 19 -6.95 -7.02 11.58
N ILE A 20 -7.02 -5.70 11.43
CA ILE A 20 -6.32 -5.00 10.35
C ILE A 20 -4.83 -4.96 10.68
N THR A 21 -4.02 -5.44 9.76
CA THR A 21 -2.56 -5.47 9.89
C THR A 21 -1.88 -4.41 9.03
N SER A 22 -2.47 -4.03 7.90
CA SER A 22 -1.84 -3.09 6.98
C SER A 22 -2.87 -2.45 6.06
N ILE A 23 -2.46 -1.36 5.41
CA ILE A 23 -3.18 -0.72 4.32
C ILE A 23 -2.31 -0.80 3.06
N VAL A 24 -2.94 -1.16 1.96
CA VAL A 24 -2.41 -1.08 0.60
C VAL A 24 -3.06 0.09 -0.11
N VAL A 25 -2.24 0.97 -0.63
CA VAL A 25 -2.64 2.01 -1.56
C VAL A 25 -2.12 1.61 -2.92
N HIS A 26 -2.99 1.49 -3.92
CA HIS A 26 -2.57 1.03 -5.23
C HIS A 26 -3.22 1.82 -6.36
N ARG A 27 -2.53 1.87 -7.49
CA ARG A 27 -3.01 2.49 -8.72
C ARG A 27 -2.76 1.52 -9.86
N ILE A 28 -3.84 1.07 -10.49
CA ILE A 28 -3.79 0.18 -11.65
C ILE A 28 -3.74 1.06 -12.89
N GLN A 29 -2.66 0.94 -13.65
CA GLN A 29 -2.47 1.67 -14.90
C GLN A 29 -2.92 0.79 -16.08
N VAL A 30 -3.52 1.40 -17.10
CA VAL A 30 -3.90 0.69 -18.35
C VAL A 30 -2.66 0.14 -19.05
N THR A 31 -1.56 0.90 -19.01
CA THR A 31 -0.27 0.53 -19.58
C THR A 31 0.83 0.86 -18.56
N GLY A 32 1.40 -0.14 -17.91
CA GLY A 32 2.50 0.04 -16.96
C GLY A 32 2.47 -0.94 -15.78
N PRO A 33 3.54 -0.96 -14.96
CA PRO A 33 3.57 -1.76 -13.75
C PRO A 33 2.53 -1.28 -12.73
N LEU A 34 2.07 -2.19 -11.88
CA LEU A 34 1.28 -1.85 -10.70
C LEU A 34 2.09 -0.87 -9.84
N GLU A 35 1.47 0.24 -9.47
CA GLU A 35 2.01 1.11 -8.45
C GLU A 35 1.32 0.79 -7.13
N ALA A 36 2.08 0.40 -6.12
CA ALA A 36 1.51 0.17 -4.81
C ALA A 36 2.44 0.57 -3.67
N ILE A 37 1.85 1.28 -2.71
CA ILE A 37 2.43 1.63 -1.43
C ILE A 37 1.74 0.78 -0.36
N LEU A 38 2.52 0.23 0.57
CA LEU A 38 2.02 -0.61 1.64
C LEU A 38 2.53 -0.09 2.99
N TRP A 39 1.67 -0.06 4.01
CA TRP A 39 2.11 0.17 5.37
C TRP A 39 2.84 -1.06 5.91
N SER A 40 4.15 -0.96 6.08
CA SER A 40 4.94 -2.06 6.63
C SER A 40 4.95 -1.98 8.15
N VAL A 41 4.15 -2.80 8.82
CA VAL A 41 4.18 -2.97 10.29
C VAL A 41 5.59 -3.19 10.84
N PRO A 42 6.42 -4.11 10.31
CA PRO A 42 7.75 -4.34 10.88
C PRO A 42 8.69 -3.15 10.68
N ARG A 43 8.46 -2.30 9.68
CA ARG A 43 9.27 -1.10 9.41
C ARG A 43 8.66 0.18 10.02
N LYS A 44 7.41 0.12 10.48
CA LYS A 44 6.59 1.27 10.86
C LYS A 44 6.70 2.41 9.84
N ALA A 45 6.60 2.05 8.56
CA ALA A 45 6.77 2.97 7.46
C ALA A 45 5.93 2.57 6.23
N TRP A 46 5.50 3.58 5.48
CA TRP A 46 4.96 3.39 4.14
C TRP A 46 6.10 3.07 3.18
N ILE A 47 5.95 2.00 2.39
CA ILE A 47 6.98 1.52 1.46
C ILE A 47 6.37 1.27 0.09
N TYR A 48 7.16 1.50 -0.96
CA TYR A 48 6.80 1.07 -2.31
C TYR A 48 7.00 -0.44 -2.41
N ALA A 49 5.91 -1.19 -2.57
CA ALA A 49 5.92 -2.64 -2.52
C ALA A 49 4.95 -3.27 -3.53
N PRO A 50 5.07 -2.96 -4.83
CA PRO A 50 4.17 -3.46 -5.86
C PRO A 50 4.14 -4.99 -5.94
N ALA A 51 5.28 -5.67 -5.83
CA ALA A 51 5.34 -7.13 -5.90
C ALA A 51 4.60 -7.82 -4.74
N LEU A 52 4.60 -7.19 -3.56
CA LEU A 52 3.86 -7.70 -2.39
C LEU A 52 2.37 -7.37 -2.52
N ALA A 53 2.03 -6.16 -2.96
CA ALA A 53 0.65 -5.75 -3.18
C ALA A 53 -0.06 -6.62 -4.23
N VAL A 54 0.63 -7.02 -5.31
CA VAL A 54 0.06 -7.95 -6.32
C VAL A 54 -0.53 -9.20 -5.67
N ARG A 55 0.16 -9.79 -4.69
CA ARG A 55 -0.34 -10.99 -4.00
C ARG A 55 -1.64 -10.70 -3.25
N PHE A 56 -1.71 -9.59 -2.53
CA PHE A 56 -2.93 -9.24 -1.79
C PHE A 56 -4.09 -8.82 -2.71
N LEU A 57 -3.79 -8.27 -3.89
CA LEU A 57 -4.81 -7.74 -4.80
C LEU A 57 -5.37 -8.78 -5.77
N PHE A 58 -4.55 -9.73 -6.22
CA PHE A 58 -4.88 -10.62 -7.34
C PHE A 58 -4.82 -12.11 -7.00
N ASP A 59 -4.24 -12.49 -5.86
CA ASP A 59 -4.24 -13.89 -5.43
C ASP A 59 -5.54 -14.21 -4.68
N ASP A 60 -6.27 -15.22 -5.16
CA ASP A 60 -7.60 -15.57 -4.64
C ASP A 60 -7.53 -15.98 -3.15
N GLN A 61 -6.39 -16.51 -2.69
CA GLN A 61 -6.20 -16.87 -1.28
C GLN A 61 -6.23 -15.66 -0.33
N TYR A 62 -6.02 -14.45 -0.84
CA TYR A 62 -6.02 -13.22 -0.06
C TYR A 62 -7.23 -12.34 -0.34
N ARG A 63 -8.11 -12.76 -1.26
CA ARG A 63 -9.28 -12.00 -1.66
C ARG A 63 -10.21 -11.72 -0.48
N GLU A 64 -10.47 -12.71 0.35
CA GLU A 64 -11.30 -12.59 1.56
C GLU A 64 -10.59 -11.83 2.70
N ARG A 65 -9.26 -11.68 2.60
CA ARG A 65 -8.41 -10.97 3.57
C ARG A 65 -8.16 -9.53 3.21
N THR A 66 -8.73 -9.04 2.11
CA THR A 66 -8.66 -7.63 1.75
C THR A 66 -10.03 -7.01 1.62
N GLN A 67 -10.15 -5.79 2.13
CA GLN A 67 -11.38 -5.01 2.02
C GLN A 67 -11.08 -3.69 1.33
N SER A 68 -11.88 -3.34 0.32
CA SER A 68 -11.82 -2.03 -0.34
C SER A 68 -12.29 -0.93 0.61
N LEU A 69 -11.61 0.21 0.55
CA LEU A 69 -11.86 1.37 1.38
C LEU A 69 -11.80 2.64 0.54
N ASP A 70 -12.59 3.63 0.96
CA ASP A 70 -12.40 5.01 0.54
C ASP A 70 -11.25 5.67 1.33
N ARG A 71 -10.73 6.77 0.77
CA ARG A 71 -9.66 7.60 1.36
C ARG A 71 -9.91 7.90 2.83
N ILE A 72 -11.10 8.42 3.16
CA ILE A 72 -11.46 8.82 4.53
C ILE A 72 -11.41 7.64 5.50
N ALA A 73 -11.86 6.46 5.07
CA ALA A 73 -11.80 5.26 5.90
C ALA A 73 -10.36 4.78 6.09
N ALA A 74 -9.53 4.84 5.03
CA ALA A 74 -8.12 4.51 5.12
C ALA A 74 -7.35 5.47 6.04
N GLU A 75 -7.66 6.77 6.03
CA GLU A 75 -7.09 7.78 6.93
C GLU A 75 -7.43 7.48 8.39
N ARG A 76 -8.70 7.18 8.67
CA ARG A 76 -9.13 6.78 10.01
C ARG A 76 -8.44 5.51 10.48
N ILE A 77 -8.38 4.47 9.66
CA ILE A 77 -7.73 3.20 10.04
C ILE A 77 -6.23 3.40 10.24
N ALA A 78 -5.57 4.19 9.38
CA ALA A 78 -4.16 4.52 9.55
C ALA A 78 -3.93 5.15 10.94
N HIS A 79 -4.77 6.12 11.31
CA HIS A 79 -4.65 6.83 12.58
C HIS A 79 -5.04 5.98 13.78
N ASP A 80 -6.28 5.49 13.82
CA ASP A 80 -6.89 4.81 14.96
C ASP A 80 -6.34 3.40 15.19
N VAL A 81 -6.01 2.67 14.11
CA VAL A 81 -5.64 1.25 14.20
C VAL A 81 -4.14 1.04 14.02
N LEU A 82 -3.53 1.71 13.05
CA LEU A 82 -2.12 1.52 12.70
C LEU A 82 -1.18 2.53 13.37
N ALA A 83 -1.73 3.50 14.11
CA ALA A 83 -1.01 4.58 14.78
C ALA A 83 -0.04 5.31 13.82
N THR A 84 -0.50 5.59 12.60
CA THR A 84 0.24 6.28 11.55
C THR A 84 -0.67 7.24 10.79
N GLU A 85 -0.08 8.08 9.94
CA GLU A 85 -0.83 8.96 9.06
C GLU A 85 -0.77 8.43 7.64
N LEU A 86 -1.92 8.44 6.94
CA LEU A 86 -1.96 8.10 5.53
C LEU A 86 -1.30 9.24 4.73
N PRO A 87 -0.31 8.96 3.87
CA PRO A 87 0.35 10.01 3.12
C PRO A 87 -0.63 10.69 2.16
N SER A 88 -0.42 11.99 1.93
CA SER A 88 -1.13 12.75 0.91
C SER A 88 -0.99 12.10 -0.46
N GLU A 89 -1.97 12.28 -1.35
CA GLU A 89 -1.88 11.70 -2.70
C GLU A 89 -0.65 12.17 -3.47
N GLU A 90 -0.19 13.41 -3.24
CA GLU A 90 1.05 13.93 -3.81
C GLU A 90 2.28 13.17 -3.30
N THR A 91 2.34 12.88 -1.99
CA THR A 91 3.40 12.07 -1.40
C THR A 91 3.36 10.63 -1.92
N LEU A 92 2.18 10.03 -2.02
CA LEU A 92 2.00 8.69 -2.59
C LEU A 92 2.50 8.63 -4.03
N ARG A 93 2.17 9.64 -4.85
CA ARG A 93 2.71 9.79 -6.22
C ARG A 93 4.23 9.86 -6.20
N ALA A 94 4.82 10.72 -5.38
CA ALA A 94 6.27 10.85 -5.28
C ALA A 94 6.96 9.54 -4.86
N MET A 95 6.39 8.79 -3.92
CA MET A 95 6.91 7.48 -3.51
C MET A 95 6.86 6.44 -4.63
N CYS A 96 5.78 6.43 -5.42
CA CYS A 96 5.68 5.57 -6.61
C CYS A 96 6.69 5.97 -7.69
N GLU A 97 6.83 7.26 -7.99
CA GLU A 97 7.83 7.75 -8.95
C GLU A 97 9.25 7.37 -8.53
N GLU A 98 9.59 7.54 -7.24
CA GLU A 98 10.90 7.15 -6.71
C GLU A 98 11.12 5.64 -6.80
N GLY A 99 10.14 4.84 -6.38
CA GLY A 99 10.21 3.38 -6.45
C GLY A 99 10.40 2.86 -7.88
N LYS A 100 9.69 3.46 -8.85
CA LYS A 100 9.87 3.15 -10.27
C LYS A 100 11.25 3.56 -10.78
N ARG A 101 11.72 4.78 -10.45
CA ARG A 101 13.04 5.29 -10.84
C ARG A 101 14.17 4.39 -10.33
N MET A 102 14.02 3.90 -9.10
CA MET A 102 15.01 3.05 -8.45
C MET A 102 14.86 1.56 -8.79
N GLY A 103 13.82 1.17 -9.54
CA GLY A 103 13.55 -0.23 -9.89
C GLY A 103 13.22 -1.12 -8.69
N TRP A 104 12.57 -0.58 -7.66
CA TRP A 104 12.25 -1.33 -6.44
C TRP A 104 10.99 -2.17 -6.61
N ASP A 105 11.11 -3.48 -6.41
CA ASP A 105 9.94 -4.34 -6.18
C ASP A 105 9.43 -4.26 -4.73
N TYR A 106 10.32 -3.86 -3.81
CA TYR A 106 10.07 -3.72 -2.38
C TYR A 106 11.09 -2.76 -1.76
N GLY A 107 10.72 -1.50 -1.49
CA GLY A 107 11.69 -0.49 -1.09
C GLY A 107 11.12 0.80 -0.44
N PRO A 108 11.99 1.66 0.13
CA PRO A 108 13.45 1.55 0.12
C PRO A 108 13.95 0.35 0.96
N PRO A 109 15.07 -0.29 0.58
CA PRO A 109 15.73 -1.28 1.43
C PRO A 109 16.14 -0.64 2.76
N ARG A 110 16.14 -1.41 3.86
CA ARG A 110 16.57 -0.90 5.17
C ARG A 110 18.04 -0.49 5.07
N GLY A 111 18.34 0.80 5.20
CA GLY A 111 19.69 1.33 5.32
C GLY A 111 20.30 1.83 4.01
N GLY A 112 20.14 3.14 3.79
CA GLY A 112 20.99 3.96 2.91
C GLY A 112 21.28 5.29 3.60
N GLY A 113 21.57 5.24 4.91
CA GLY A 113 22.22 6.34 5.63
C GLY A 113 23.71 6.04 5.65
N GLY A 114 24.52 7.02 5.24
CA GLY A 114 25.96 6.91 5.03
C GLY A 114 26.79 6.62 6.28
#